data_AF-A0A0S6VYA4-F1
#
_entry.id   AF-A0A0S6VYA4-F1
#
_cell.length_a   1.000
_cell.length_b   1.000
_cell.length_c   1.000
_cell.angle_alpha   90.00
_cell.angle_beta   90.00
_cell.angle_gamma   90.00
#
_symmetry.space_group_name_H-M   'P 1'
#
loop_
_entity.id
_entity.type
_entity.pdbx_description
1 polymer ?
#
loop_
_entity_poly.entity_id
_entity_poly.type
_entity_poly.pdbx_seq_one_letter_code
_entity_poly.pdbx_strand_id
1 'polypeptide(L)'
;MKKFELCYQFNDDTLLVPDLLSKDEPDFPFDEAAALRFRFEYDFLPRSVMPRFIVKMHRDILDDLRWRTGVVLRDQAFRATAVVRVDHEARAIAIAVSGERKREYFAVLRKTLRDLHASFEKLDVKEMVPLPDHPDIAIEYEELLGCEQMKMTEYTVGKLRKRYNVTELLNGIEAETERNRDELQRRLDDLQRKRRYLEQKRDEARDEIGSLDLPDDFRRELTEFLTTLPAIS
;
A
#
# COMPACT_ATOMS: atom_id res chain seq x y z
N MET A 1 -15.29 5.97 19.31
CA MET A 1 -15.67 5.90 17.87
C MET A 1 -14.61 6.50 16.95
N LYS A 2 -14.19 7.77 17.11
CA LYS A 2 -13.10 8.37 16.28
C LYS A 2 -11.76 7.62 16.36
N LYS A 3 -11.35 7.16 17.56
CA LYS A 3 -10.12 6.36 17.78
C LYS A 3 -10.08 5.02 17.02
N PHE A 4 -11.25 4.50 16.64
CA PHE A 4 -11.38 3.23 15.90
C PHE A 4 -11.69 3.43 14.41
N GLU A 5 -11.65 4.68 13.93
CA GLU A 5 -11.92 5.02 12.52
C GLU A 5 -13.31 4.55 12.04
N LEU A 6 -14.30 4.52 12.94
CA LEU A 6 -15.66 4.04 12.65
C LEU A 6 -16.61 5.13 12.14
N CYS A 7 -16.21 6.40 12.27
CA CYS A 7 -17.02 7.55 11.85
C CYS A 7 -16.17 8.79 11.61
N TYR A 8 -16.66 9.73 10.80
CA TYR A 8 -16.10 11.07 10.66
C TYR A 8 -17.17 12.14 10.86
N GLN A 9 -16.73 13.38 11.15
CA GLN A 9 -17.64 14.52 11.25
C GLN A 9 -18.08 14.91 9.85
N PHE A 10 -19.37 14.82 9.55
CA PHE A 10 -19.91 15.26 8.27
C PHE A 10 -20.22 16.76 8.33
N ASN A 11 -20.98 17.17 9.36
CA ASN A 11 -21.38 18.56 9.63
C ASN A 11 -21.28 18.82 11.15
N ASP A 12 -21.45 20.06 11.61
CA ASP A 12 -21.31 20.43 13.04
C ASP A 12 -22.10 19.51 13.99
N ASP A 13 -23.29 19.06 13.58
CA ASP A 13 -24.17 18.21 14.40
C ASP A 13 -24.31 16.76 13.90
N THR A 14 -23.57 16.35 12.86
CA THR A 14 -23.77 15.02 12.22
C THR A 14 -22.47 14.23 12.10
N LEU A 15 -22.50 13.00 12.62
CA LEU A 15 -21.44 12.00 12.44
C LEU A 15 -21.87 11.02 11.35
N LEU A 16 -21.01 10.80 10.36
CA LEU A 16 -21.23 9.78 9.34
C LEU A 16 -20.56 8.47 9.75
N VAL A 17 -21.36 7.40 9.73
CA VAL A 17 -20.92 6.02 9.96
C VAL A 17 -20.99 5.30 8.62
N PRO A 18 -19.84 4.96 7.99
CA PRO A 18 -19.83 4.38 6.65
C PRO A 18 -20.60 3.06 6.52
N ASP A 19 -20.69 2.27 7.60
CA ASP A 19 -21.45 1.01 7.61
C ASP A 19 -22.96 1.20 7.39
N LEU A 20 -23.47 2.40 7.68
CA LEU A 20 -24.88 2.78 7.48
C LEU A 20 -25.16 3.35 6.08
N LEU A 21 -24.14 3.47 5.21
CA LEU A 21 -24.33 3.95 3.84
C LEU A 21 -25.20 2.99 3.03
N SER A 22 -25.85 3.55 2.00
CA SER A 22 -26.56 2.79 0.98
C SER A 22 -25.62 1.77 0.32
N LYS A 23 -26.19 0.66 -0.14
CA LYS A 23 -25.46 -0.32 -0.94
C LYS A 23 -25.35 0.11 -2.40
N ASP A 24 -26.30 0.90 -2.87
CA ASP A 24 -26.43 1.25 -4.28
C ASP A 24 -25.40 2.33 -4.65
N GLU A 25 -24.68 2.10 -5.74
CA GLU A 25 -23.76 3.06 -6.32
C GLU A 25 -24.58 4.19 -6.98
N PRO A 26 -24.35 5.46 -6.61
CA PRO A 26 -25.01 6.58 -7.27
C PRO A 26 -24.46 6.78 -8.68
N ASP A 27 -25.26 7.38 -9.57
CA ASP A 27 -24.77 7.79 -10.89
C ASP A 27 -23.85 9.01 -10.78
N PHE A 28 -22.73 8.98 -11.49
CA PHE A 28 -21.81 10.11 -11.61
C PHE A 28 -21.01 10.06 -12.92
N PRO A 29 -20.60 11.22 -13.47
CA PRO A 29 -19.75 11.26 -14.64
C PRO A 29 -18.30 10.91 -14.27
N PHE A 30 -17.72 9.92 -14.95
CA PHE A 30 -16.31 9.57 -14.81
C PHE A 30 -15.75 9.05 -16.14
N ASP A 31 -14.60 9.60 -16.56
CA ASP A 31 -13.90 9.13 -17.76
C ASP A 31 -13.08 7.88 -17.45
N GLU A 32 -13.68 6.73 -17.74
CA GLU A 32 -13.05 5.42 -17.61
C GLU A 32 -12.03 5.10 -18.71
N ALA A 33 -12.11 5.74 -19.89
CA ALA A 33 -11.28 5.34 -21.03
C ALA A 33 -9.81 5.68 -20.79
N ALA A 34 -9.53 6.86 -20.24
CA ALA A 34 -8.18 7.33 -19.95
C ALA A 34 -7.74 7.10 -18.49
N ALA A 35 -8.53 6.36 -17.70
CA ALA A 35 -8.25 6.17 -16.29
C ALA A 35 -7.01 5.30 -16.05
N LEU A 36 -6.15 5.72 -15.12
CA LEU A 36 -5.17 4.85 -14.49
C LEU A 36 -5.95 3.84 -13.64
N ARG A 37 -5.76 2.55 -13.90
CA ARG A 37 -6.43 1.46 -13.18
C ARG A 37 -5.42 0.70 -12.32
N PHE A 38 -5.86 0.31 -11.13
CA PHE A 38 -5.09 -0.51 -10.22
C PHE A 38 -6.03 -1.33 -9.34
N ARG A 39 -5.58 -2.48 -8.86
CA ARG A 39 -6.39 -3.34 -7.99
C ARG A 39 -5.54 -3.89 -6.85
N PHE A 40 -6.10 -3.89 -5.65
CA PHE A 40 -5.60 -4.66 -4.53
C PHE A 40 -6.42 -5.95 -4.45
N GLU A 41 -5.76 -7.11 -4.48
CA GLU A 41 -6.40 -8.42 -4.32
C GLU A 41 -6.02 -9.02 -2.96
N TYR A 42 -7.00 -9.64 -2.31
CA TYR A 42 -6.88 -10.11 -0.93
C TYR A 42 -7.17 -11.60 -0.83
N ASP A 43 -6.43 -12.30 0.03
CA ASP A 43 -6.80 -13.65 0.46
C ASP A 43 -8.13 -13.62 1.25
N PHE A 44 -8.25 -12.63 2.12
CA PHE A 44 -9.43 -12.29 2.91
C PHE A 44 -9.57 -10.77 2.95
N LEU A 45 -10.71 -10.24 2.47
CA LEU A 45 -10.99 -8.80 2.49
C LEU A 45 -11.79 -8.41 3.74
N PRO A 46 -11.20 -7.72 4.75
CA PRO A 46 -11.94 -7.30 5.93
C PRO A 46 -13.02 -6.28 5.56
N ARG A 47 -14.24 -6.47 6.08
CA ARG A 47 -15.38 -5.56 5.84
C ARG A 47 -15.11 -4.12 6.25
N SER A 48 -14.19 -3.90 7.20
CA SER A 48 -13.82 -2.59 7.70
C SER A 48 -12.85 -1.81 6.80
N VAL A 49 -12.26 -2.41 5.76
CA VAL A 49 -11.27 -1.71 4.92
C VAL A 49 -11.90 -0.50 4.24
N MET A 50 -13.03 -0.69 3.54
CA MET A 50 -13.68 0.41 2.84
C MET A 50 -14.23 1.50 3.78
N PRO A 51 -14.97 1.17 4.86
CA PRO A 51 -15.37 2.15 5.86
C PRO A 51 -14.21 3.01 6.40
N ARG A 52 -13.11 2.37 6.79
CA ARG A 52 -11.93 3.09 7.33
C ARG A 52 -11.26 3.93 6.25
N PHE A 53 -11.22 3.45 5.02
CA PHE A 53 -10.71 4.22 3.88
C PHE A 53 -11.56 5.48 3.61
N ILE A 54 -12.90 5.37 3.60
CA ILE A 54 -13.82 6.51 3.47
C ILE A 54 -13.57 7.53 4.59
N VAL A 55 -13.42 7.07 5.84
CA VAL A 55 -13.12 7.94 6.98
C VAL A 55 -11.78 8.64 6.81
N LYS A 56 -10.74 7.96 6.35
CA LYS A 56 -9.42 8.56 6.10
C LYS A 56 -9.45 9.59 4.97
N MET A 57 -10.19 9.31 3.89
CA MET A 57 -10.29 10.16 2.70
C MET A 57 -11.46 11.15 2.73
N HIS A 58 -12.13 11.34 3.87
CA HIS A 58 -13.37 12.11 3.94
C HIS A 58 -13.31 13.55 3.36
N ARG A 59 -12.13 14.17 3.39
CA ARG A 59 -11.92 15.54 2.87
C ARG A 59 -11.94 15.61 1.34
N ASP A 60 -11.64 14.51 0.68
CA ASP A 60 -11.57 14.42 -0.76
C ASP A 60 -12.88 13.89 -1.35
N ILE A 61 -13.85 13.48 -0.53
CA ILE A 61 -15.12 12.93 -1.02
C ILE A 61 -15.81 14.00 -1.85
N LEU A 62 -16.12 13.63 -3.09
CA LEU A 62 -16.84 14.50 -4.01
C LEU A 62 -18.32 14.52 -3.64
N ASP A 63 -18.75 15.65 -3.07
CA ASP A 63 -20.12 15.86 -2.61
C ASP A 63 -20.59 14.72 -1.67
N ASP A 64 -21.62 13.98 -2.07
CA ASP A 64 -22.16 12.82 -1.34
C ASP A 64 -21.94 11.49 -2.09
N LEU A 65 -20.98 11.45 -3.02
CA LEU A 65 -20.69 10.27 -3.84
C LEU A 65 -19.91 9.21 -3.04
N ARG A 66 -20.61 8.55 -2.13
CA ARG A 66 -20.12 7.47 -1.26
C ARG A 66 -21.22 6.46 -1.01
N TRP A 67 -20.85 5.19 -1.03
CA TRP A 67 -21.73 4.07 -0.74
C TRP A 67 -20.94 2.99 -0.01
N ARG A 68 -21.60 1.93 0.43
CA ARG A 68 -20.99 0.92 1.31
C ARG A 68 -19.77 0.24 0.68
N THR A 69 -19.77 0.10 -0.64
CA THR A 69 -18.71 -0.58 -1.40
C THR A 69 -17.87 0.39 -2.23
N GLY A 70 -18.01 1.71 -2.07
CA GLY A 70 -17.18 2.61 -2.86
C GLY A 70 -17.34 4.09 -2.55
N VAL A 71 -16.47 4.88 -3.18
CA VAL A 71 -16.41 6.33 -2.99
C VAL A 71 -15.80 6.99 -4.22
N VAL A 72 -16.31 8.17 -4.56
CA VAL A 72 -15.70 9.07 -5.53
C VAL A 72 -14.96 10.17 -4.77
N LEU A 73 -13.70 10.35 -5.12
CA LEU A 73 -12.80 11.32 -4.51
C LEU A 73 -12.33 12.32 -5.55
N ARG A 74 -12.17 13.58 -5.17
CA ARG A 74 -11.64 14.64 -6.02
C ARG A 74 -10.68 15.51 -5.22
N ASP A 75 -9.48 15.65 -5.75
CA ASP A 75 -8.49 16.59 -5.22
C ASP A 75 -8.27 17.75 -6.20
N GLN A 76 -8.41 18.98 -5.70
CA GLN A 76 -8.28 20.20 -6.49
C GLN A 76 -6.83 20.52 -6.86
N ALA A 77 -5.86 20.18 -6.01
CA ALA A 77 -4.44 20.43 -6.24
C ALA A 77 -3.87 19.52 -7.34
N PHE A 78 -4.35 18.28 -7.42
CA PHE A 78 -4.00 17.33 -8.48
C PHE A 78 -4.89 17.46 -9.73
N ARG A 79 -6.03 18.16 -9.63
CA ARG A 79 -7.05 18.23 -10.69
C ARG A 79 -7.40 16.82 -11.19
N ALA A 80 -7.61 15.92 -10.24
CA ALA A 80 -7.84 14.51 -10.48
C ALA A 80 -9.09 14.05 -9.72
N THR A 81 -9.80 13.11 -10.33
CA THR A 81 -10.94 12.41 -9.71
C THR A 81 -10.59 10.93 -9.67
N ALA A 82 -10.89 10.28 -8.56
CA ALA A 82 -10.68 8.86 -8.35
C ALA A 82 -11.98 8.19 -7.97
N VAL A 83 -12.14 6.95 -8.40
CA VAL A 83 -13.23 6.07 -7.99
C VAL A 83 -12.61 4.84 -7.38
N VAL A 84 -12.99 4.55 -6.13
CA VAL A 84 -12.53 3.38 -5.39
C VAL A 84 -13.73 2.49 -5.12
N ARG A 85 -13.66 1.23 -5.53
CA ARG A 85 -14.74 0.24 -5.39
C ARG A 85 -14.23 -1.04 -4.76
N VAL A 86 -15.08 -1.67 -3.96
CA VAL A 86 -14.91 -3.00 -3.41
C VAL A 86 -15.69 -3.98 -4.28
N ASP A 87 -15.00 -5.01 -4.72
CA ASP A 87 -15.58 -6.23 -5.24
C ASP A 87 -15.46 -7.34 -4.18
N HIS A 88 -16.58 -7.70 -3.56
CA HIS A 88 -16.60 -8.74 -2.54
C HIS A 88 -16.47 -10.15 -3.12
N GLU A 89 -16.86 -10.37 -4.38
CA GLU A 89 -16.76 -11.68 -5.03
C GLU A 89 -15.32 -11.94 -5.45
N ALA A 90 -14.68 -10.94 -6.06
CA ALA A 90 -13.27 -10.99 -6.43
C ALA A 90 -12.33 -10.79 -5.22
N ARG A 91 -12.87 -10.43 -4.03
CA ARG A 91 -12.10 -10.01 -2.85
C ARG A 91 -11.04 -8.99 -3.23
N ALA A 92 -11.48 -7.90 -3.84
CA ALA A 92 -10.60 -6.90 -4.40
C ALA A 92 -11.07 -5.47 -4.13
N ILE A 93 -10.12 -4.54 -4.10
CA ILE A 93 -10.39 -3.11 -4.15
C ILE A 93 -9.84 -2.58 -5.47
N ALA A 94 -10.72 -2.11 -6.34
CA ALA A 94 -10.38 -1.50 -7.61
C ALA A 94 -10.30 0.03 -7.46
N ILE A 95 -9.28 0.63 -8.08
CA ILE A 95 -9.06 2.06 -8.12
C ILE A 95 -8.95 2.48 -9.57
N ALA A 96 -9.72 3.49 -9.95
CA ALA A 96 -9.62 4.16 -11.23
C ALA A 96 -9.38 5.65 -10.98
N VAL A 97 -8.35 6.24 -11.57
CA VAL A 97 -8.02 7.67 -11.42
C VAL A 97 -7.93 8.34 -12.78
N SER A 98 -8.67 9.43 -12.95
CA SER A 98 -8.65 10.25 -14.16
C SER A 98 -8.33 11.71 -13.82
N GLY A 99 -7.87 12.47 -14.81
CA GLY A 99 -7.44 13.88 -14.67
C GLY A 99 -5.96 14.12 -14.92
N GLU A 100 -5.53 15.36 -14.67
CA GLU A 100 -4.23 15.89 -15.11
C GLU A 100 -3.06 15.21 -14.37
N ARG A 101 -3.09 15.21 -13.03
CA ARG A 101 -2.03 14.62 -12.18
C ARG A 101 -2.48 13.30 -11.55
N LYS A 102 -3.12 12.44 -12.36
CA LYS A 102 -3.71 11.16 -11.90
C LYS A 102 -2.71 10.22 -11.22
N ARG A 103 -1.45 10.18 -11.67
CA ARG A 103 -0.38 9.35 -11.07
C ARG A 103 -0.04 9.79 -9.66
N GLU A 104 0.12 11.09 -9.47
CA GLU A 104 0.47 11.68 -8.17
C GLU A 104 -0.69 11.52 -7.18
N TYR A 105 -1.93 11.71 -7.64
CA TYR A 105 -3.09 11.47 -6.79
C TYR A 105 -3.23 9.98 -6.45
N PHE A 106 -3.03 9.08 -7.42
CA PHE A 106 -3.00 7.65 -7.19
C PHE A 106 -1.94 7.25 -6.14
N ALA A 107 -0.75 7.86 -6.15
CA ALA A 107 0.28 7.60 -5.14
C ALA A 107 -0.21 7.90 -3.71
N VAL A 108 -0.99 8.99 -3.52
CA VAL A 108 -1.62 9.33 -2.23
C VAL A 108 -2.64 8.27 -1.82
N LEU A 109 -3.49 7.81 -2.74
CA LEU A 109 -4.50 6.79 -2.48
C LEU A 109 -3.86 5.44 -2.14
N ARG A 110 -2.86 5.01 -2.94
CA ARG A 110 -2.09 3.79 -2.75
C ARG A 110 -1.40 3.79 -1.39
N LYS A 111 -0.75 4.89 -1.02
CA LYS A 111 -0.11 5.04 0.29
C LYS A 111 -1.14 4.94 1.43
N THR A 112 -2.27 5.62 1.31
CA THR A 112 -3.33 5.59 2.33
C THR A 112 -3.87 4.18 2.55
N LEU A 113 -4.05 3.40 1.47
CA LEU A 113 -4.46 2.01 1.56
C LEU A 113 -3.37 1.11 2.14
N ARG A 114 -2.09 1.28 1.75
CA ARG A 114 -0.96 0.56 2.35
C ARG A 114 -0.87 0.80 3.87
N ASP A 115 -0.97 2.06 4.30
CA ASP A 115 -0.96 2.42 5.72
C ASP A 115 -2.16 1.80 6.46
N LEU A 116 -3.32 1.74 5.80
CA LEU A 116 -4.50 1.06 6.33
C LEU A 116 -4.29 -0.45 6.44
N HIS A 117 -3.74 -1.10 5.41
CA HIS A 117 -3.44 -2.54 5.40
C HIS A 117 -2.43 -2.91 6.50
N ALA A 118 -1.41 -2.08 6.72
CA ALA A 118 -0.41 -2.29 7.78
C ALA A 118 -1.00 -2.25 9.20
N SER A 119 -2.20 -1.70 9.38
CA SER A 119 -2.89 -1.71 10.67
C SER A 119 -3.59 -3.05 10.99
N PHE A 120 -3.64 -3.98 10.04
CA PHE A 120 -4.16 -5.34 10.25
C PHE A 120 -3.01 -6.30 10.56
N GLU A 121 -3.21 -7.19 11.53
CA GLU A 121 -2.15 -8.07 12.03
C GLU A 121 -1.70 -9.11 10.99
N LYS A 122 -2.61 -9.58 10.14
CA LYS A 122 -2.37 -10.58 9.09
C LYS A 122 -3.28 -10.32 7.90
N LEU A 123 -2.79 -9.52 6.95
CA LEU A 123 -3.50 -9.23 5.71
C LEU A 123 -2.51 -9.35 4.56
N ASP A 124 -2.67 -10.38 3.74
CA ASP A 124 -1.87 -10.53 2.52
C ASP A 124 -2.57 -9.79 1.39
N VAL A 125 -1.87 -8.82 0.80
CA VAL A 125 -2.44 -7.94 -0.22
C VAL A 125 -1.53 -7.93 -1.43
N LYS A 126 -2.08 -8.36 -2.56
CA LYS A 126 -1.41 -8.32 -3.84
C LYS A 126 -1.79 -7.06 -4.60
N GLU A 127 -0.79 -6.37 -5.09
CA GLU A 127 -0.93 -5.18 -5.88
C GLU A 127 -0.93 -5.55 -7.36
N MET A 128 -2.01 -5.23 -8.07
CA MET A 128 -2.29 -5.75 -9.41
C MET A 128 -2.48 -4.60 -10.38
N VAL A 129 -1.82 -4.70 -11.55
CA VAL A 129 -1.89 -3.76 -12.67
C VAL A 129 -2.74 -4.38 -13.78
N PRO A 130 -3.98 -3.91 -14.00
CA PRO A 130 -4.80 -4.35 -15.12
C PRO A 130 -4.15 -4.00 -16.47
N LEU A 131 -4.31 -4.88 -17.46
CA LEU A 131 -3.82 -4.61 -18.81
C LEU A 131 -4.66 -3.53 -19.49
N PRO A 132 -4.03 -2.59 -20.25
CA PRO A 132 -4.76 -1.50 -20.91
C PRO A 132 -5.89 -1.96 -21.84
N ASP A 133 -5.64 -3.03 -22.60
CA ASP A 133 -6.62 -3.56 -23.58
C ASP A 133 -7.54 -4.63 -22.99
N HIS A 134 -7.18 -5.19 -21.83
CA HIS A 134 -7.91 -6.29 -21.18
C HIS A 134 -7.98 -6.06 -19.66
N PRO A 135 -8.84 -5.17 -19.17
CA PRO A 135 -8.92 -4.80 -17.75
C PRO A 135 -9.24 -5.98 -16.81
N ASP A 136 -9.80 -7.07 -17.34
CA ASP A 136 -10.10 -8.29 -16.59
C ASP A 136 -8.85 -9.10 -16.22
N ILE A 137 -7.75 -8.89 -16.96
CA ILE A 137 -6.47 -9.56 -16.73
C ILE A 137 -5.53 -8.54 -16.10
N ALA A 138 -5.05 -8.84 -14.89
CA ALA A 138 -4.08 -8.04 -14.18
C ALA A 138 -2.78 -8.82 -13.92
N ILE A 139 -1.67 -8.09 -13.85
CA ILE A 139 -0.35 -8.62 -13.55
C ILE A 139 0.08 -8.07 -12.19
N GLU A 140 0.69 -8.91 -11.36
CA GLU A 140 1.21 -8.48 -10.07
C GLU A 140 2.29 -7.40 -10.26
N TYR A 141 2.18 -6.30 -9.53
CA TYR A 141 3.09 -5.16 -9.64
C TYR A 141 4.54 -5.55 -9.31
N GLU A 142 4.74 -6.41 -8.30
CA GLU A 142 6.06 -6.92 -7.93
C GLU A 142 6.69 -7.79 -9.04
N GLU A 143 5.88 -8.54 -9.80
CA GLU A 143 6.38 -9.30 -10.96
C GLU A 143 6.91 -8.36 -12.05
N LEU A 144 6.21 -7.26 -12.31
CA LEU A 144 6.65 -6.24 -13.27
C LEU A 144 7.95 -5.55 -12.80
N LEU A 145 8.06 -5.24 -11.50
CA LEU A 145 9.30 -4.72 -10.93
C LEU A 145 10.47 -5.70 -11.07
N GLY A 146 10.24 -6.99 -10.82
CA GLY A 146 11.24 -8.04 -11.02
C GLY A 146 11.72 -8.11 -12.47
N CYS A 147 10.80 -7.99 -13.44
CA CYS A 147 11.14 -7.91 -14.86
C CYS A 147 12.01 -6.68 -15.17
N GLU A 148 11.65 -5.50 -14.66
CA GLU A 148 12.43 -4.26 -14.84
C GLU A 148 13.85 -4.42 -14.27
N GLN A 149 14.00 -5.00 -13.08
CA GLN A 149 15.31 -5.29 -12.46
C GLN A 149 16.15 -6.27 -13.27
N MET A 150 15.52 -7.28 -13.89
CA MET A 150 16.17 -8.22 -14.80
C MET A 150 16.44 -7.63 -16.19
N LYS A 151 16.10 -6.34 -16.43
CA LYS A 151 16.18 -5.66 -17.73
C LYS A 151 15.34 -6.32 -18.81
N MET A 152 14.27 -7.01 -18.42
CA MET A 152 13.27 -7.55 -19.33
C MET A 152 12.29 -6.44 -19.70
N THR A 153 12.29 -6.05 -20.98
CA THR A 153 11.44 -4.97 -21.50
C THR A 153 10.03 -5.43 -21.84
N GLU A 154 9.82 -6.74 -22.01
CA GLU A 154 8.55 -7.33 -22.43
C GLU A 154 8.06 -8.39 -21.43
N TYR A 155 6.77 -8.30 -21.06
CA TYR A 155 6.06 -9.33 -20.32
C TYR A 155 5.11 -10.08 -21.25
N THR A 156 5.20 -11.41 -21.29
CA THR A 156 4.38 -12.24 -22.18
C THR A 156 3.17 -12.80 -21.44
N VAL A 157 1.97 -12.46 -21.90
CA VAL A 157 0.72 -13.01 -21.37
C VAL A 157 0.29 -14.17 -22.24
N GLY A 158 0.64 -15.39 -21.83
CA GLY A 158 0.40 -16.61 -22.61
C GLY A 158 -1.07 -16.83 -23.01
N LYS A 159 -2.01 -16.50 -22.12
CA LYS A 159 -3.46 -16.60 -22.39
C LYS A 159 -3.91 -15.73 -23.56
N LEU A 160 -3.28 -14.58 -23.75
CA LEU A 160 -3.57 -13.63 -24.82
C LEU A 160 -2.64 -13.81 -26.03
N ARG A 161 -1.57 -14.60 -25.89
CA ARG A 161 -0.48 -14.71 -26.87
C ARG A 161 0.08 -13.34 -27.29
N LYS A 162 0.09 -12.40 -26.35
CA LYS A 162 0.49 -11.00 -26.55
C LYS A 162 1.62 -10.64 -25.59
N ARG A 163 2.47 -9.72 -26.04
CA ARG A 163 3.54 -9.12 -25.23
C ARG A 163 3.17 -7.69 -24.88
N TYR A 164 3.55 -7.29 -23.68
CA TYR A 164 3.33 -5.95 -23.15
C TYR A 164 4.66 -5.35 -22.71
N ASN A 165 4.83 -4.05 -22.92
CA ASN A 165 6.03 -3.35 -22.49
C ASN A 165 5.97 -3.14 -20.96
N VAL A 166 6.95 -3.68 -20.25
CA VAL A 166 7.03 -3.62 -18.77
C VAL A 166 7.15 -2.18 -18.30
N THR A 167 8.02 -1.39 -18.92
CA THR A 167 8.27 0.01 -18.58
C THR A 167 7.03 0.87 -18.82
N GLU A 168 6.27 0.64 -19.89
CA GLU A 168 5.02 1.36 -20.15
C GLU A 168 3.96 1.05 -19.10
N LEU A 169 3.80 -0.22 -18.70
CA LEU A 169 2.87 -0.61 -17.64
C LEU A 169 3.23 0.04 -16.31
N LEU A 170 4.51 -0.01 -15.91
CA LEU A 170 4.98 0.60 -14.66
C LEU A 170 4.88 2.12 -14.68
N ASN A 171 5.29 2.77 -15.78
CA ASN A 171 5.22 4.23 -15.93
C ASN A 171 3.78 4.76 -15.99
N GLY A 172 2.83 3.91 -16.38
CA GLY A 172 1.40 4.18 -16.31
C GLY A 172 0.89 4.32 -14.87
N ILE A 173 1.54 3.67 -13.90
CA ILE A 173 1.16 3.67 -12.49
C ILE A 173 1.93 4.73 -11.70
N GLU A 174 3.26 4.75 -11.82
CA GLU A 174 4.14 5.59 -11.01
C GLU A 174 5.35 6.03 -11.84
N ALA A 175 5.94 7.20 -11.58
CA ALA A 175 7.14 7.61 -12.31
C ALA A 175 8.36 6.78 -11.87
N GLU A 176 9.31 6.53 -12.77
CA GLU A 176 10.55 5.77 -12.45
C GLU A 176 11.30 6.37 -11.24
N THR A 177 11.37 7.70 -11.13
CA THR A 177 12.00 8.38 -9.99
C THR A 177 11.31 8.11 -8.66
N GLU A 178 9.99 7.97 -8.67
CA GLU A 178 9.18 7.65 -7.49
C GLU A 178 9.34 6.17 -7.13
N ARG A 179 9.27 5.27 -8.13
CA ARG A 179 9.54 3.83 -7.94
C ARG A 179 10.91 3.58 -7.31
N ASN A 180 11.95 4.24 -7.82
CA ASN A 180 13.32 4.12 -7.30
C ASN A 180 13.43 4.63 -5.86
N ARG A 181 12.67 5.68 -5.51
CA ARG A 181 12.62 6.20 -4.13
C ARG A 181 11.91 5.22 -3.20
N ASP A 182 10.78 4.66 -3.62
CA ASP A 182 10.03 3.65 -2.87
C ASP A 182 10.88 2.39 -2.64
N GLU A 183 11.61 1.93 -3.65
CA GLU A 183 12.55 0.80 -3.53
C GLU A 183 13.66 1.10 -2.51
N LEU A 184 14.26 2.30 -2.57
CA LEU A 184 15.30 2.71 -1.63
C LEU A 184 14.76 2.80 -0.21
N GLN A 185 13.55 3.33 -0.02
CA GLN A 185 12.91 3.42 1.28
C GLN A 185 12.62 2.03 1.85
N ARG A 186 12.09 1.10 1.05
CA ARG A 186 11.88 -0.30 1.47
C ARG A 186 13.18 -0.96 1.91
N ARG A 187 14.27 -0.79 1.14
CA ARG A 187 15.60 -1.29 1.53
C ARG A 187 16.09 -0.69 2.84
N LEU A 188 15.87 0.61 3.04
CA LEU A 188 16.25 1.29 4.28
C LEU A 188 15.47 0.75 5.47
N ASP A 189 14.16 0.56 5.34
CA ASP A 189 13.29 0.02 6.38
C ASP A 189 13.71 -1.42 6.77
N ASP A 190 14.05 -2.25 5.79
CA ASP A 190 14.58 -3.60 6.00
C ASP A 190 15.92 -3.59 6.73
N LEU A 191 16.84 -2.71 6.34
CA LEU A 191 18.11 -2.52 7.05
C LEU A 191 17.88 -2.08 8.50
N GLN A 192 16.97 -1.14 8.74
CA GLN A 192 16.61 -0.70 10.08
C GLN A 192 15.98 -1.81 10.93
N ARG A 193 15.12 -2.65 10.34
CA ARG A 193 14.56 -3.83 11.01
C ARG A 193 15.66 -4.83 11.38
N LYS A 194 16.53 -5.16 10.44
CA LYS A 194 17.66 -6.07 10.67
C LYS A 194 18.61 -5.51 11.74
N ARG A 195 18.86 -4.20 11.75
CA ARG A 195 19.64 -3.53 12.78
C ARG A 195 19.01 -3.68 14.17
N ARG A 196 17.71 -3.37 14.32
CA ARG A 196 16.99 -3.55 15.59
C ARG A 196 17.02 -5.00 16.09
N TYR A 197 16.86 -5.96 15.18
CA TYR A 197 16.97 -7.39 15.53
C TYR A 197 18.36 -7.76 16.06
N LEU A 198 19.41 -7.26 15.41
CA LEU A 198 20.80 -7.49 15.86
C LEU A 198 21.10 -6.79 17.18
N GLU A 199 20.61 -5.57 17.38
CA GLU A 199 20.70 -4.83 18.65
C GLU A 199 20.05 -5.63 19.79
N GLN A 200 18.83 -6.14 19.58
CA GLN A 200 18.14 -6.98 20.56
C GLN A 200 18.93 -8.27 20.87
N LYS A 201 19.43 -8.97 19.84
CA LYS A 201 20.23 -10.18 20.03
C LYS A 201 21.54 -9.93 20.77
N ARG A 202 22.16 -8.76 20.56
CA ARG A 202 23.36 -8.35 21.28
C ARG A 202 23.05 -8.08 22.76
N ASP A 203 21.94 -7.43 23.06
CA ASP A 203 21.52 -7.17 24.43
C ASP A 203 21.17 -8.48 25.17
N GLU A 204 20.46 -9.41 24.52
CA GLU A 204 20.21 -10.77 25.03
C GLU A 204 21.52 -11.52 25.36
N ALA A 205 22.50 -11.49 24.45
CA ALA A 205 23.81 -12.13 24.67
C ALA A 205 24.60 -11.48 25.82
N ARG A 206 24.47 -10.16 25.99
CA ARG A 206 25.10 -9.44 27.10
C ARG A 206 24.52 -9.85 28.45
N ASP A 207 23.20 -9.97 28.54
CA ASP A 207 22.51 -10.43 29.75
C ASP A 207 22.90 -11.88 30.10
N GLU A 208 23.00 -12.74 29.09
CA GLU A 208 23.44 -14.14 29.26
C GLU A 208 24.87 -14.23 29.81
N ILE A 209 25.82 -13.45 29.27
CA ILE A 209 27.19 -13.34 29.79
C ILE A 209 27.22 -12.85 31.24
N GLY A 210 26.36 -11.89 31.59
CA GLY A 210 26.22 -11.38 32.96
C GLY A 210 25.72 -12.44 33.95
N SER A 211 24.93 -13.41 33.49
CA SER A 211 24.36 -14.49 34.30
C SER A 211 25.28 -15.71 34.47
N LEU A 212 26.27 -15.90 33.59
CA LEU A 212 27.21 -17.01 33.61
C LEU A 212 28.26 -16.82 34.72
N ASP A 213 28.54 -17.87 35.51
CA ASP A 213 29.54 -17.85 36.59
C ASP A 213 30.97 -17.92 36.02
N LEU A 214 31.43 -16.77 35.50
CA LEU A 214 32.72 -16.59 34.83
C LEU A 214 33.62 -15.66 35.65
N PRO A 215 34.95 -15.87 35.63
CA PRO A 215 35.90 -14.91 36.20
C PRO A 215 35.69 -13.50 35.63
N ASP A 216 35.82 -12.47 36.46
CA ASP A 216 35.51 -11.08 36.09
C ASP A 216 36.32 -10.58 34.89
N ASP A 217 37.59 -11.01 34.78
CA ASP A 217 38.46 -10.66 33.64
C ASP A 217 37.89 -11.20 32.32
N PHE A 218 37.32 -12.40 32.35
CA PHE A 218 36.74 -13.07 31.18
C PHE A 218 35.38 -12.46 30.78
N ARG A 219 34.57 -12.06 31.77
CA ARG A 219 33.32 -11.31 31.52
C ARG A 219 33.60 -9.95 30.87
N ARG A 220 34.68 -9.28 31.30
CA ARG A 220 35.07 -7.96 30.78
C ARG A 220 35.52 -8.05 29.32
N GLU A 221 36.35 -9.04 29.01
CA GLU A 221 36.85 -9.29 27.64
C GLU A 221 35.71 -9.63 26.67
N LEU A 222 34.75 -10.48 27.09
CA LEU A 222 33.57 -10.81 26.29
C LEU A 222 32.62 -9.61 26.09
N THR A 223 32.46 -8.77 27.11
CA THR A 223 31.65 -7.56 27.00
C THR A 223 32.31 -6.53 26.08
N GLU A 224 33.64 -6.35 26.16
CA GLU A 224 34.41 -5.49 25.25
C GLU A 224 34.34 -6.00 23.81
N PHE A 225 34.43 -7.32 23.59
CA PHE A 225 34.26 -7.94 22.27
C PHE A 225 32.88 -7.64 21.67
N LEU A 226 31.80 -7.75 22.45
CA LEU A 226 30.45 -7.42 22.00
C LEU A 226 30.27 -5.93 21.68
N THR A 227 31.04 -5.04 22.33
CA THR A 227 31.02 -3.59 22.04
C THR A 227 31.92 -3.15 20.89
N THR A 228 32.95 -3.95 20.55
CA THR A 228 33.89 -3.68 19.46
C THR A 228 33.49 -4.29 18.13
N LEU A 229 32.49 -5.19 18.12
CA LEU A 229 31.75 -5.51 16.91
C LEU A 229 31.26 -4.19 16.29
N PRO A 230 31.63 -3.88 15.03
CA PRO A 230 31.34 -2.59 14.44
C PRO A 230 29.84 -2.32 14.56
N ALA A 231 29.50 -1.16 15.12
CA ALA A 231 28.16 -0.60 14.93
C ALA A 231 27.97 -0.59 13.42
N ILE A 232 27.04 -1.40 12.91
CA ILE A 232 26.78 -1.51 11.48
C ILE A 232 26.15 -0.17 11.07
N SER A 233 27.01 0.79 10.74
CA SER A 233 26.73 2.15 10.30
C SER A 233 26.31 2.17 8.85
#